data_AF-A0A7W0J3I1-F1
#
_entry.id   AF-A0A7W0J3I1-F1
#
_cell.length_a   1.000
_cell.length_b   1.000
_cell.length_c   1.000
_cell.angle_alpha   90.00
_cell.angle_beta   90.00
_cell.angle_gamma   90.00
#
_symmetry.space_group_name_H-M   'P 1'
#
loop_
_entity.id
_entity.type
_entity.pdbx_description
1 polymer ?
#
loop_
_entity_poly.entity_id
_entity_poly.type
_entity_poly.pdbx_seq_one_letter_code
_entity_poly.pdbx_strand_id
1 'polypeptide(L)'
;MKNLMNWTAAGMMLASAAAFSPVLGAASSPDDKNEMAEFKQWKKNKEQKGQKRDEQRKKMHEKRMDKLGKELDLSAAQREKISGILENSWNEVAKERKAFGEKVKNLRQESDKSIEKELTKEQIEKWKQCKQKDMRKNCKSMKNRKDKSQKKGGNSGGQSDSECNWQDKD
;
A
#
# COMPACT_ATOMS: atom_id res chain seq x y z
N MET A 1 5.02 30.28 -25.32
CA MET A 1 5.59 29.41 -26.36
C MET A 1 4.89 28.07 -26.26
N LYS A 2 4.21 27.69 -27.36
CA LYS A 2 3.29 26.54 -27.45
C LYS A 2 4.10 25.31 -27.85
N ASN A 3 4.09 24.24 -27.06
CA ASN A 3 4.55 22.92 -27.49
C ASN A 3 3.34 22.05 -27.85
N LEU A 4 2.86 22.24 -29.08
CA LEU A 4 2.13 21.22 -29.83
C LEU A 4 3.16 20.28 -30.46
N MET A 5 3.16 18.99 -30.12
CA MET A 5 3.74 17.97 -30.98
C MET A 5 3.01 16.62 -30.83
N ASN A 6 2.22 16.35 -31.86
CA ASN A 6 2.07 15.10 -32.61
C ASN A 6 1.78 13.82 -31.82
N TRP A 7 0.50 13.49 -31.69
CA TRP A 7 0.04 12.10 -31.63
C TRP A 7 -0.58 11.74 -32.98
N THR A 8 0.28 11.32 -33.89
CA THR A 8 -0.10 10.80 -35.20
C THR A 8 -0.66 9.40 -35.05
N ALA A 9 -1.75 9.17 -35.76
CA ALA A 9 -2.48 7.93 -35.91
C ALA A 9 -1.59 6.71 -36.20
N ALA A 10 -1.72 5.69 -35.35
CA ALA A 10 -1.60 4.28 -35.72
C ALA A 10 -2.95 3.68 -35.32
N GLY A 11 -3.85 3.38 -36.23
CA GLY A 11 -3.64 2.49 -37.36
C GLY A 11 -4.57 1.31 -37.11
N MET A 12 -5.73 1.35 -37.77
CA MET A 12 -6.71 0.27 -37.85
C MET A 12 -6.04 -1.05 -38.19
N MET A 13 -6.44 -2.15 -37.54
CA MET A 13 -6.50 -3.46 -38.19
C MET A 13 -7.58 -4.34 -37.53
N LEU A 14 -8.54 -4.70 -38.38
CA LEU A 14 -9.20 -6.00 -38.50
C LEU A 14 -10.15 -6.48 -37.40
N ALA A 15 -11.43 -6.26 -37.69
CA ALA A 15 -12.48 -7.21 -37.40
C ALA A 15 -12.12 -8.59 -38.01
N SER A 16 -12.17 -9.63 -37.19
CA SER A 16 -12.39 -10.99 -37.65
C SER A 16 -13.48 -11.59 -36.77
N ALA A 17 -14.63 -11.82 -37.39
CA ALA A 17 -15.70 -12.63 -36.85
C ALA A 17 -15.16 -14.05 -36.68
N ALA A 18 -15.00 -14.51 -35.44
CA ALA A 18 -14.77 -15.91 -35.13
C ALA A 18 -16.09 -16.49 -34.61
N ALA A 19 -16.57 -17.48 -35.37
CA ALA A 19 -17.74 -18.27 -35.10
C ALA A 19 -17.71 -18.89 -33.69
N PHE A 20 -18.88 -18.90 -33.06
CA PHE A 20 -19.19 -19.66 -31.85
C PHE A 20 -18.76 -21.12 -32.02
N SER A 21 -17.76 -21.55 -31.25
CA SER A 21 -17.45 -22.96 -30.99
C SER A 21 -17.63 -23.23 -29.49
N PRO A 22 -18.28 -24.34 -29.10
CA PRO A 22 -18.53 -24.65 -27.70
C PRO A 22 -17.24 -25.15 -27.05
N VAL A 23 -16.65 -24.36 -26.15
CA VAL A 23 -15.46 -24.74 -25.37
C VAL A 23 -15.90 -25.49 -24.11
N LEU A 24 -16.05 -26.80 -24.23
CA LEU A 24 -15.88 -27.74 -23.13
C LEU A 24 -14.40 -28.13 -23.08
N GLY A 25 -13.64 -27.52 -22.18
CA GLY A 25 -12.22 -27.83 -22.01
C GLY A 25 -11.46 -26.68 -21.36
N ALA A 26 -11.55 -26.59 -20.03
CA ALA A 26 -10.77 -25.66 -19.22
C ALA A 26 -9.28 -26.04 -19.24
N ALA A 27 -8.60 -25.77 -20.36
CA ALA A 27 -7.16 -25.64 -20.38
C ALA A 27 -6.82 -24.35 -19.62
N SER A 28 -6.33 -24.50 -18.39
CA SER A 28 -5.83 -23.38 -17.58
C SER A 28 -4.78 -22.64 -18.40
N SER A 29 -5.06 -21.37 -18.69
CA SER A 29 -4.19 -20.56 -19.52
C SER A 29 -2.81 -20.49 -18.83
N PRO A 30 -1.68 -20.61 -19.56
CA PRO A 30 -0.35 -20.49 -18.97
C PRO A 30 -0.14 -19.18 -18.17
N ASP A 31 -0.96 -18.16 -18.41
CA ASP A 31 -0.99 -16.91 -17.62
C ASP A 31 -1.46 -17.10 -16.16
N ASP A 32 -2.33 -18.07 -15.85
CA ASP A 32 -2.87 -18.27 -14.50
C ASP A 32 -1.81 -18.76 -13.50
N LYS A 33 -0.79 -19.51 -13.98
CA LYS A 33 0.32 -19.99 -13.14
C LYS A 33 1.24 -18.85 -12.70
N ASN A 34 1.32 -17.78 -13.49
CA ASN A 34 2.14 -16.61 -13.19
C ASN A 34 1.51 -15.74 -12.09
N GLU A 35 0.19 -15.54 -12.13
CA GLU A 35 -0.53 -14.73 -11.12
C GLU A 35 -0.43 -15.30 -9.70
N MET A 36 -0.50 -16.63 -9.56
CA MET A 36 -0.35 -17.29 -8.26
C MET A 36 1.06 -17.17 -7.68
N ALA A 37 2.09 -17.10 -8.53
CA ALA A 37 3.46 -16.86 -8.08
C ALA A 37 3.64 -15.42 -7.58
N GLU A 38 3.12 -14.43 -8.31
CA GLU A 38 3.13 -13.02 -7.90
C GLU A 38 2.44 -12.81 -6.54
N PHE A 39 1.29 -13.47 -6.33
CA PHE A 39 0.55 -13.35 -5.07
C PHE A 39 1.33 -13.93 -3.88
N LYS A 40 1.96 -15.09 -4.05
CA LYS A 40 2.83 -15.69 -3.02
C LYS A 40 4.02 -14.78 -2.69
N GLN A 41 4.66 -14.22 -3.71
CA GLN A 41 5.77 -13.29 -3.52
C GLN A 41 5.32 -11.99 -2.82
N TRP A 42 4.14 -11.47 -3.18
CA TRP A 42 3.55 -10.30 -2.53
C TRP A 42 3.28 -10.55 -1.04
N LYS A 43 2.72 -11.71 -0.67
CA LYS A 43 2.51 -12.08 0.74
C LYS A 43 3.84 -12.11 1.52
N LYS A 44 4.87 -12.78 0.98
CA LYS A 44 6.21 -12.81 1.59
C LYS A 44 6.79 -11.41 1.76
N ASN A 45 6.70 -10.57 0.72
CA ASN A 45 7.16 -9.18 0.78
C ASN A 45 6.41 -8.36 1.83
N LYS A 46 5.10 -8.57 1.99
CA LYS A 46 4.29 -7.88 2.99
C LYS A 46 4.69 -8.29 4.41
N GLU A 47 4.96 -9.56 4.64
CA GLU A 47 5.43 -10.10 5.92
C GLU A 47 6.82 -9.59 6.27
N GLN A 48 7.77 -9.66 5.34
CA GLN A 48 9.12 -9.09 5.51
C GLN A 48 9.08 -7.58 5.80
N LYS A 49 8.20 -6.83 5.13
CA LYS A 49 7.97 -5.41 5.45
C LYS A 49 7.31 -5.20 6.80
N GLY A 50 6.55 -6.17 7.30
CA GLY A 50 6.06 -6.20 8.68
C GLY A 50 7.24 -6.31 9.64
N GLN A 51 8.04 -7.36 9.49
CA GLN A 51 9.21 -7.63 10.33
C GLN A 51 10.18 -6.43 10.38
N LYS A 52 10.54 -5.86 9.22
CA LYS A 52 11.40 -4.66 9.18
C LYS A 52 10.83 -3.46 9.93
N ARG A 53 9.51 -3.26 9.90
CA ARG A 53 8.87 -2.17 10.66
C ARG A 53 8.89 -2.48 12.16
N ASP A 54 8.76 -3.74 12.53
CA ASP A 54 8.79 -4.18 13.93
C ASP A 54 10.19 -4.06 14.52
N GLU A 55 11.22 -4.45 13.76
CA GLU A 55 12.63 -4.24 14.11
C GLU A 55 12.96 -2.74 14.23
N GLN A 56 12.55 -1.93 13.24
CA GLN A 56 12.77 -0.48 13.29
C GLN A 56 12.07 0.14 14.50
N ARG A 57 10.88 -0.33 14.85
CA ARG A 57 10.14 0.11 16.04
C ARG A 57 10.90 -0.23 17.31
N LYS A 58 11.38 -1.47 17.46
CA LYS A 58 12.19 -1.89 18.61
C LYS A 58 13.44 -1.02 18.76
N LYS A 59 14.14 -0.77 17.65
CA LYS A 59 15.33 0.11 17.63
C LYS A 59 15.00 1.54 18.07
N MET A 60 13.87 2.09 17.63
CA MET A 60 13.43 3.43 18.04
C MET A 60 12.99 3.47 19.50
N HIS A 61 12.35 2.41 19.97
CA HIS A 61 11.95 2.25 21.37
C HIS A 61 13.17 2.20 22.29
N GLU A 62 14.15 1.36 21.98
CA GLU A 62 15.41 1.26 22.73
C GLU A 62 16.14 2.61 22.77
N LYS A 63 16.31 3.27 21.62
CA LYS A 63 16.90 4.63 21.57
C LYS A 63 16.16 5.64 22.44
N ARG A 64 14.81 5.59 22.46
CA ARG A 64 14.00 6.47 23.29
C ARG A 64 14.20 6.17 24.77
N MET A 65 14.25 4.90 25.15
CA MET A 65 14.47 4.48 26.54
C MET A 65 15.87 4.84 27.03
N ASP A 66 16.88 4.72 26.17
CA ASP A 66 18.25 5.15 26.47
C ASP A 66 18.32 6.66 26.69
N LYS A 67 17.68 7.45 25.83
CA LYS A 67 17.62 8.91 25.96
C LYS A 67 16.93 9.30 27.27
N LEU A 68 15.71 8.80 27.51
CA LEU A 68 14.95 9.07 28.75
C LEU A 68 15.72 8.64 29.99
N GLY A 69 16.38 7.49 29.91
CA GLY A 69 17.14 6.95 31.02
C GLY A 69 18.40 7.74 31.36
N LYS A 70 19.00 8.46 30.39
CA LYS A 70 20.13 9.37 30.61
C LYS A 70 19.68 10.76 31.07
N GLU A 71 18.58 11.27 30.52
CA GLU A 71 18.10 12.63 30.83
C GLU A 71 17.40 12.72 32.19
N LEU A 72 16.80 11.62 32.65
CA LEU A 72 16.02 11.59 33.89
C LEU A 72 16.60 10.65 34.95
N ASP A 73 17.82 10.14 34.73
CA ASP A 73 18.52 9.21 35.61
C ASP A 73 17.64 8.04 36.11
N LEU A 74 16.87 7.44 35.19
CA LEU A 74 15.88 6.44 35.53
C LEU A 74 16.53 5.15 36.04
N SER A 75 16.07 4.67 37.19
CA SER A 75 16.39 3.34 37.71
C SER A 75 15.89 2.23 36.78
N ALA A 76 16.49 1.04 36.85
CA ALA A 76 16.08 -0.11 36.04
C ALA A 76 14.58 -0.44 36.21
N ALA A 77 14.07 -0.39 37.43
CA ALA A 77 12.65 -0.63 37.73
C ALA A 77 11.72 0.44 37.11
N GLN A 78 12.15 1.70 37.06
CA GLN A 78 11.39 2.76 36.37
C GLN A 78 11.43 2.57 34.85
N ARG A 79 12.59 2.22 34.29
CA ARG A 79 12.75 1.95 32.85
C ARG A 79 11.83 0.82 32.38
N GLU A 80 11.74 -0.27 33.14
CA GLU A 80 10.85 -1.39 32.83
C GLU A 80 9.38 -0.96 32.83
N LYS A 81 8.94 -0.23 33.87
CA LYS A 81 7.56 0.28 33.95
C LYS A 81 7.22 1.22 32.79
N ILE A 82 8.12 2.16 32.47
CA ILE A 82 7.93 3.09 31.34
C ILE A 82 7.91 2.35 30.00
N SER A 83 8.81 1.37 29.82
CA SER A 83 8.83 0.52 28.63
C SER A 83 7.49 -0.19 28.43
N GLY A 84 6.94 -0.80 29.50
CA GLY A 84 5.63 -1.45 29.46
C GLY A 84 4.49 -0.48 29.10
N ILE A 85 4.48 0.74 29.64
CA ILE A 85 3.48 1.77 29.30
C ILE A 85 3.56 2.12 27.80
N LEU A 86 4.77 2.35 27.29
CA LEU A 86 4.98 2.70 25.89
C LEU A 86 4.56 1.55 24.95
N GLU A 87 4.94 0.32 25.25
CA GLU A 87 4.53 -0.86 24.46
C GLU A 87 3.01 -1.04 24.45
N ASN A 88 2.36 -0.90 25.60
CA ASN A 88 0.90 -0.96 25.71
C ASN A 88 0.22 0.14 24.88
N SER A 89 0.69 1.39 25.00
CA SER A 89 0.18 2.52 24.20
C SER A 89 0.31 2.24 22.70
N TRP A 90 1.45 1.71 22.25
CA TRP A 90 1.65 1.33 20.85
C TRP A 90 0.69 0.22 20.39
N ASN A 91 0.44 -0.76 21.24
CA ASN A 91 -0.49 -1.85 20.96
C ASN A 91 -1.92 -1.34 20.82
N GLU A 92 -2.36 -0.40 21.67
CA GLU A 92 -3.68 0.23 21.57
C GLU A 92 -3.81 1.04 20.27
N VAL A 93 -2.83 1.89 19.93
CA VAL A 93 -2.81 2.61 18.65
C VAL A 93 -2.87 1.65 17.47
N ALA A 94 -2.17 0.50 17.54
CA ALA A 94 -2.21 -0.49 16.48
C ALA A 94 -3.58 -1.17 16.35
N LYS A 95 -4.26 -1.46 17.46
CA LYS A 95 -5.64 -2.00 17.48
C LYS A 95 -6.63 -0.99 16.88
N GLU A 96 -6.57 0.27 17.31
CA GLU A 96 -7.46 1.32 16.80
C GLU A 96 -7.28 1.53 15.30
N ARG A 97 -6.04 1.57 14.81
CA ARG A 97 -5.76 1.69 13.37
C ARG A 97 -6.35 0.53 12.56
N LYS A 98 -6.29 -0.69 13.09
CA LYS A 98 -6.92 -1.87 12.45
C LYS A 98 -8.44 -1.70 12.41
N ALA A 99 -9.05 -1.40 13.55
CA ALA A 99 -10.50 -1.23 13.66
C ALA A 99 -11.02 -0.09 12.76
N PHE A 100 -10.31 1.04 12.72
CA PHE A 100 -10.63 2.15 11.83
C PHE A 100 -10.51 1.75 10.35
N GLY A 101 -9.46 1.01 9.98
CA GLY A 101 -9.30 0.49 8.63
C GLY A 101 -10.46 -0.42 8.19
N GLU A 102 -10.96 -1.25 9.10
CA GLU A 102 -12.14 -2.10 8.85
C GLU A 102 -13.42 -1.27 8.70
N LYS A 103 -13.64 -0.28 9.58
CA LYS A 103 -14.77 0.65 9.46
C LYS A 103 -14.79 1.36 8.11
N VAL A 104 -13.66 1.92 7.68
CA VAL A 104 -13.55 2.59 6.36
C VAL A 104 -13.81 1.62 5.21
N LYS A 105 -13.33 0.38 5.32
CA LYS A 105 -13.58 -0.65 4.30
C LYS A 105 -15.08 -0.95 4.20
N ASN A 106 -15.77 -1.11 5.32
CA ASN A 106 -17.21 -1.38 5.35
C ASN A 106 -18.00 -0.21 4.78
N LEU A 107 -17.70 1.03 5.19
CA LEU A 107 -18.35 2.25 4.65
C LEU A 107 -18.21 2.35 3.12
N ARG A 108 -17.04 2.01 2.58
CA ARG A 108 -16.84 1.99 1.12
C ARG A 108 -17.70 0.93 0.45
N GLN A 109 -17.76 -0.27 1.02
CA GLN A 109 -18.59 -1.35 0.47
C GLN A 109 -20.09 -1.04 0.55
N GLU A 110 -20.55 -0.41 1.62
CA GLU A 110 -21.93 0.06 1.77
C GLU A 110 -22.25 1.16 0.76
N SER A 111 -21.35 2.14 0.62
CA SER A 111 -21.49 3.21 -0.38
C SER A 111 -21.54 2.64 -1.80
N ASP A 112 -20.65 1.69 -2.12
CA ASP A 112 -20.63 0.99 -3.41
C ASP A 112 -21.97 0.29 -3.67
N LYS A 113 -22.53 -0.43 -2.69
CA LYS A 113 -23.83 -1.11 -2.80
C LYS A 113 -24.99 -0.13 -2.99
N SER A 114 -24.96 1.00 -2.29
CA SER A 114 -25.98 2.04 -2.43
C SER A 114 -25.94 2.66 -3.83
N ILE A 115 -24.75 2.94 -4.36
CA ILE A 115 -24.59 3.40 -5.75
C ILE A 115 -25.11 2.35 -6.73
N GLU A 116 -24.79 1.07 -6.55
CA GLU A 116 -25.23 -0.01 -7.44
C GLU A 116 -26.77 -0.15 -7.50
N LYS A 117 -27.50 0.21 -6.45
CA LYS A 117 -28.98 0.17 -6.45
C LYS A 117 -29.62 1.25 -7.32
N GLU A 118 -28.96 2.39 -7.49
CA GLU A 118 -29.46 3.52 -8.29
C GLU A 118 -29.10 3.38 -9.79
N LEU A 119 -28.25 2.43 -10.14
CA LEU A 119 -27.74 2.25 -11.49
C LEU A 119 -28.51 1.17 -12.25
N THR A 120 -28.66 1.36 -13.56
CA THR A 120 -29.14 0.29 -14.45
C THR A 120 -28.08 -0.80 -14.61
N LYS A 121 -28.49 -2.00 -15.04
CA LYS A 121 -27.57 -3.13 -15.23
C LYS A 121 -26.39 -2.79 -16.15
N GLU A 122 -26.63 -2.03 -17.23
CA GLU A 122 -25.58 -1.59 -18.15
C GLU A 122 -24.61 -0.58 -17.50
N GLN A 123 -25.13 0.32 -16.66
CA GLN A 123 -24.32 1.28 -15.92
C GLN A 123 -23.48 0.60 -14.82
N ILE A 124 -24.01 -0.43 -14.16
CA ILE A 124 -23.27 -1.24 -13.17
C ILE A 124 -22.04 -1.88 -13.82
N GLU A 125 -22.17 -2.42 -15.04
CA GLU A 125 -21.05 -3.04 -15.73
C GLU A 125 -19.96 -2.00 -16.08
N LYS A 126 -20.36 -0.83 -16.61
CA LYS A 126 -19.44 0.29 -16.85
C LYS A 126 -18.76 0.77 -15.55
N TRP A 127 -19.51 0.83 -14.44
CA TRP A 127 -18.99 1.20 -13.13
C TRP A 127 -17.91 0.22 -12.63
N LYS A 128 -18.17 -1.10 -12.72
CA LYS A 128 -17.22 -2.14 -12.34
C LYS A 128 -15.93 -2.06 -13.14
N GLN A 129 -16.03 -1.85 -14.46
CA GLN A 129 -14.87 -1.66 -15.33
C GLN A 129 -14.08 -0.39 -14.97
N CYS A 130 -14.77 0.72 -14.66
CA CYS A 130 -14.15 1.95 -14.21
C CYS A 130 -13.33 1.72 -12.93
N LYS A 131 -13.93 1.07 -11.93
CA LYS A 131 -13.28 0.72 -10.66
C LYS A 131 -12.05 -0.17 -10.86
N GLN A 132 -12.15 -1.17 -11.74
CA GLN A 132 -11.02 -2.05 -12.05
C GLN A 132 -9.88 -1.29 -12.75
N LYS A 133 -10.21 -0.37 -13.66
CA LYS A 133 -9.24 0.48 -14.36
C LYS A 133 -8.50 1.39 -13.38
N ASP A 134 -9.21 1.99 -12.43
CA ASP A 134 -8.60 2.84 -11.42
C ASP A 134 -7.74 2.07 -10.43
N MET A 135 -8.16 0.86 -10.02
CA MET A 135 -7.29 -0.05 -9.29
C MET A 135 -6.00 -0.36 -10.06
N ARG A 136 -6.09 -0.68 -11.36
CA ARG A 136 -4.90 -0.94 -12.20
C ARG A 136 -3.99 0.28 -12.32
N LYS A 137 -4.53 1.48 -12.50
CA LYS A 137 -3.75 2.73 -12.54
C LYS A 137 -3.02 2.97 -11.22
N ASN A 138 -3.69 2.76 -10.09
CA ASN A 138 -3.10 2.93 -8.76
C ASN A 138 -1.98 1.90 -8.51
N CYS A 139 -2.15 0.65 -8.95
CA CYS A 139 -1.08 -0.35 -8.91
C CYS A 139 0.13 0.04 -9.78
N LYS A 140 -0.10 0.56 -10.99
CA LYS A 140 0.97 0.98 -11.91
C LYS A 140 1.73 2.21 -11.39
N SER A 141 1.03 3.20 -10.84
CA SER A 141 1.66 4.41 -10.30
C SER A 141 2.55 4.11 -9.09
N MET A 142 2.16 3.12 -8.27
CA MET A 142 3.01 2.61 -7.18
C MET A 142 4.27 1.92 -7.68
N LYS A 143 4.19 1.11 -8.76
CA LYS A 143 5.39 0.50 -9.38
C LYS A 143 6.36 1.59 -9.88
N ASN A 144 5.86 2.57 -10.64
CA ASN A 144 6.69 3.64 -11.20
C ASN A 144 7.36 4.53 -10.13
N ARG A 145 6.72 4.73 -8.97
CA ARG A 145 7.33 5.46 -7.84
C ARG A 145 8.51 4.70 -7.23
N LYS A 146 8.42 3.37 -7.16
CA LYS A 146 9.51 2.53 -6.63
C LYS A 146 10.75 2.61 -7.53
N ASP A 147 10.55 2.55 -8.85
CA ASP A 147 11.65 2.62 -9.81
C ASP A 147 12.34 3.99 -9.81
N LYS A 148 11.55 5.08 -9.70
CA LYS A 148 12.11 6.44 -9.56
C LYS A 148 12.87 6.64 -8.25
N SER A 149 12.39 6.06 -7.15
CA SER A 149 13.08 6.10 -5.85
C SER A 149 14.42 5.37 -5.90
N GLN A 150 14.50 4.22 -6.59
CA GLN A 150 15.76 3.50 -6.75
C GLN A 150 16.75 4.25 -7.66
N LYS A 151 16.26 4.91 -8.71
CA LYS A 151 17.13 5.68 -9.63
C LYS A 151 17.68 6.97 -9.01
N LYS A 152 16.99 7.58 -8.04
CA LYS A 152 17.47 8.78 -7.32
C LYS A 152 18.30 8.45 -6.06
N GLY A 153 18.16 7.27 -5.48
CA GLY A 153 18.87 6.86 -4.26
C GLY A 153 20.33 6.40 -4.44
N GLY A 154 20.86 6.40 -5.68
CA GLY A 154 22.22 5.95 -5.97
C GLY A 154 23.34 6.95 -5.70
N ASN A 155 23.05 8.18 -5.27
CA ASN A 155 24.08 9.22 -5.06
C ASN A 155 23.86 10.10 -3.81
N SER A 156 23.23 9.58 -2.77
CA SER A 156 23.12 10.30 -1.50
C SER A 156 23.71 9.47 -0.36
N GLY A 157 25.04 9.49 -0.26
CA GLY A 157 25.76 9.35 1.01
C GLY A 157 25.50 10.56 1.92
N GLY A 158 24.23 10.96 2.06
CA GLY A 158 23.78 12.04 2.89
C GLY A 158 23.38 11.47 4.23
N GLN A 159 24.30 11.58 5.18
CA GLN A 159 24.06 11.48 6.60
C GLN A 159 22.86 12.38 6.94
N SER A 160 21.66 11.81 7.03
CA SER A 160 20.46 12.54 7.43
C SER A 160 20.34 12.39 8.93
N ASP A 161 21.06 13.26 9.64
CA ASP A 161 20.77 13.63 11.01
C ASP A 161 19.41 14.35 11.01
N SER A 162 18.35 13.56 10.87
CA SER A 162 16.99 14.00 11.12
C SER A 162 16.80 14.02 12.63
N GLU A 163 17.29 15.08 13.25
CA GLU A 163 16.72 15.58 14.49
C GLU A 163 15.23 15.80 14.24
N CYS A 164 14.42 14.85 14.69
CA CYS A 164 12.98 15.01 14.82
C CYS A 164 12.74 16.11 15.86
N ASN A 165 12.72 17.36 15.41
CA ASN A 165 12.31 18.51 16.19
C ASN A 165 10.79 18.44 16.42
N TRP A 166 10.39 17.75 17.49
CA TRP A 166 9.06 17.87 18.09
C TRP A 166 9.06 19.11 18.98
N GLN A 167 9.05 20.29 18.37
CA GLN A 167 8.66 21.50 19.09
C GLN A 167 7.15 21.56 19.07
N ASP A 168 6.56 21.06 20.16
CA ASP A 168 5.17 21.28 20.51
C ASP A 168 4.94 22.79 20.59
N LYS A 169 4.04 23.30 19.75
CA LYS A 169 3.46 24.62 19.90
C LYS A 169 2.19 24.43 20.71
N ASP A 170 2.28 24.64 22.01
CA ASP A 170 1.18 25.05 22.88
C ASP A 170 1.73 26.00 23.94
#